data_AF-A0A968DZN5-F1
#
_entry.id   AF-A0A968DZN5-F1
#
_cell.length_a   1.000
_cell.length_b   1.000
_cell.length_c   1.000
_cell.angle_alpha   90.00
_cell.angle_beta   90.00
_cell.angle_gamma   90.00
#
_symmetry.space_group_name_H-M   'P 1'
#
loop_
_entity.id
_entity.type
_entity.pdbx_description
1 polymer ?
#
loop_
_entity_poly.entity_id
_entity_poly.type
_entity_poly.pdbx_seq_one_letter_code
_entity_poly.pdbx_strand_id
1 'polypeptide(L)' 'VKFLKYWYNEDDGTVFCLSEAPNKEAAEAVHREAHGLVADEIIEVKEGQ' A
#
# COMPACT_ATOMS: atom_id res chain seq x y z
N VAL A 1 -4.73 -3.85 9.32
CA VAL A 1 -4.62 -3.04 8.09
C VAL A 1 -5.80 -3.36 7.20
N LYS A 2 -6.40 -2.37 6.56
CA LYS A 2 -7.51 -2.55 5.64
C LYS A 2 -7.14 -1.94 4.29
N PHE A 3 -6.96 -2.79 3.29
CA PHE A 3 -6.74 -2.34 1.91
C PHE A 3 -8.07 -1.86 1.33
N LEU A 4 -8.12 -0.58 0.95
CA LEU A 4 -9.32 0.08 0.44
C LEU A 4 -9.38 -0.01 -1.08
N LYS A 5 -8.25 0.17 -1.76
CA LYS A 5 -8.18 0.21 -3.21
C LYS A 5 -6.77 -0.12 -3.69
N TYR A 6 -6.66 -0.63 -4.90
CA TYR A 6 -5.38 -0.76 -5.57
C TYR A 6 -5.52 -0.40 -7.04
N TRP A 7 -4.39 -0.05 -7.65
CA TRP A 7 -4.24 0.21 -9.07
C TRP A 7 -2.95 -0.45 -9.56
N TYR A 8 -2.97 -0.94 -10.78
CA TYR A 8 -1.81 -1.50 -11.46
C TYR A 8 -1.60 -0.76 -12.77
N ASN A 9 -0.41 -0.24 -12.99
CA ASN A 9 0.03 0.33 -14.25
C ASN A 9 0.79 -0.75 -15.03
N GLU A 10 0.21 -1.25 -16.12
CA GLU A 10 0.82 -2.31 -16.93
C GLU A 10 2.05 -1.81 -17.71
N ASP A 11 2.09 -0.52 -18.07
CA ASP A 11 3.14 0.03 -18.93
C ASP A 11 4.53 0.03 -18.26
N ASP A 12 4.57 0.27 -16.94
CA ASP A 12 5.81 0.31 -16.16
C ASP A 12 5.85 -0.73 -15.02
N GLY A 13 4.79 -1.51 -14.85
CA GLY A 13 4.69 -2.54 -13.82
C GLY A 13 4.48 -2.01 -12.40
N THR A 14 4.05 -0.76 -12.23
CA THR A 14 3.89 -0.14 -10.91
C THR A 14 2.55 -0.49 -10.25
N VAL A 15 2.56 -0.75 -8.94
CA VAL A 15 1.35 -1.00 -8.14
C VAL A 15 1.19 0.11 -7.11
N PHE A 16 -0.02 0.64 -7.00
CA PHE A 16 -0.41 1.59 -5.96
C PHE A 16 -1.48 0.97 -5.08
N CYS A 17 -1.30 1.05 -3.76
CA CYS A 17 -2.28 0.58 -2.77
C CYS A 17 -2.71 1.75 -1.89
N LEU A 18 -4.02 1.90 -1.68
CA LEU A 18 -4.58 2.75 -0.64
C LEU A 18 -5.06 1.86 0.51
N SER A 19 -4.56 2.09 1.72
CA SER A 19 -4.95 1.33 2.90
C SER A 19 -5.09 2.20 4.14
N GLU A 20 -5.95 1.75 5.07
CA GLU A 20 -6.01 2.25 6.43
C GLU A 20 -5.17 1.35 7.33
N ALA A 21 -4.20 1.95 8.01
CA ALA A 21 -3.29 1.24 8.90
C ALA A 21 -3.00 2.10 10.14
N PRO A 22 -2.70 1.48 11.29
CA PRO A 22 -2.31 2.23 12.49
C PRO A 22 -0.95 2.95 12.35
N ASN A 23 -0.08 2.46 11.46
CA ASN A 23 1.20 3.07 11.06
C ASN A 23 1.70 2.41 9.77
N LYS A 24 2.82 2.92 9.22
CA LYS A 24 3.42 2.42 7.97
C LYS A 24 3.94 0.99 8.12
N GLU A 25 4.53 0.67 9.26
CA GLU A 25 5.12 -0.64 9.54
C GLU A 25 4.06 -1.75 9.54
N ALA A 26 2.85 -1.46 10.01
CA ALA A 26 1.74 -2.39 9.97
C ALA A 26 1.31 -2.69 8.52
N ALA A 27 1.25 -1.67 7.66
CA ALA A 27 0.93 -1.86 6.24
C ALA A 27 2.00 -2.71 5.54
N GLU A 28 3.28 -2.44 5.81
CA GLU A 28 4.39 -3.23 5.27
C GLU A 28 4.38 -4.68 5.78
N ALA A 29 4.14 -4.90 7.07
CA ALA A 29 4.10 -6.24 7.67
C ALA A 29 3.03 -7.11 7.01
N VAL A 30 1.82 -6.57 6.78
CA VAL A 30 0.75 -7.32 6.11
C VAL A 30 1.12 -7.65 4.67
N HIS A 31 1.72 -6.71 3.93
CA HIS A 31 2.21 -6.97 2.57
C HIS A 31 3.24 -8.12 2.53
N ARG A 32 4.22 -8.06 3.46
CA ARG A 32 5.24 -9.09 3.60
C ARG A 32 4.67 -10.45 3.99
N GLU A 33 3.74 -10.50 4.94
CA GLU A 33 3.09 -11.73 5.38
C GLU A 33 2.16 -12.32 4.32
N ALA A 34 1.47 -11.48 3.54
CA ALA A 34 0.50 -11.93 2.54
C ALA A 34 1.15 -12.55 1.31
N HIS A 35 2.16 -11.88 0.74
CA HIS A 35 2.76 -12.30 -0.53
C HIS A 35 4.28 -12.03 -0.62
N GLY A 36 4.92 -11.61 0.46
CA GLY A 36 6.38 -11.40 0.51
C GLY A 36 6.89 -10.15 -0.21
N LEU A 37 6.03 -9.46 -0.97
CA LEU A 37 6.38 -8.18 -1.61
C LEU A 37 6.03 -7.04 -0.67
N VAL A 38 6.83 -5.98 -0.68
CA VAL A 38 6.62 -4.75 0.08
C VAL A 38 6.63 -3.56 -0.88
N ALA A 39 6.02 -2.44 -0.48
CA ALA A 39 6.07 -1.21 -1.26
C ALA A 39 7.47 -0.59 -1.18
N ASP A 40 7.95 -0.01 -2.28
CA ASP A 40 9.19 0.76 -2.28
C ASP A 40 9.08 2.00 -1.39
N GLU A 41 7.91 2.63 -1.38
CA GLU A 41 7.60 3.82 -0.58
C GLU A 41 6.21 3.71 0.05
N ILE A 42 6.10 4.15 1.32
CA ILE A 42 4.82 4.26 2.03
C ILE A 42 4.67 5.70 2.52
N ILE A 43 3.65 6.40 2.02
CA ILE A 43 3.39 7.81 2.33
C ILE A 43 2.06 7.90 3.07
N GLU A 44 2.05 8.50 4.26
CA GLU A 44 0.82 8.81 4.96
C GLU A 44 0.15 9.99 4.26
N VAL A 45 -1.12 9.83 3.91
CA VAL A 45 -1.89 10.84 3.15
C VAL A 45 -3.14 11.24 3.90
N LYS A 46 -3.63 12.45 3.61
CA LYS A 46 -4.95 12.92 4.03
C LYS A 46 -5.81 13.08 2.78
N GLU A 47 -7.07 12.65 2.87
CA GLU A 47 -8.04 12.87 1.80
C GLU A 47 -8.22 14.38 1.55
N GLY A 48 -8.26 14.77 0.28
CA GLY A 48 -8.50 16.16 -0.11
C GLY A 48 -9.92 16.61 0.23
N GLN A 49 -10.12 17.92 0.37
CA GLN A 49 -11.43 18.56 0.57
C GLN A 49 -11.92 19.23 -0.71
#